data_AF-A0A942SAA8-F1
#
_entry.id   AF-A0A942SAA8-F1
#
_cell.length_a   1.000
_cell.length_b   1.000
_cell.length_c   1.000
_cell.angle_alpha   90.00
_cell.angle_beta   90.00
_cell.angle_gamma   90.00
#
_symmetry.space_group_name_H-M   'P 1'
#
loop_
_entity.id
_entity.type
_entity.pdbx_description
1 polymer ?
#
loop_
_entity_poly.entity_id
_entity_poly.type
_entity_poly.pdbx_seq_one_letter_code
_entity_poly.pdbx_strand_id
1 'polypeptide(L)'
;MTLRSMLAAVLLLVPAAAMAQEEKKTAVDVVQAELSICVVYYSFVRGCAIEKAEVNVASVATANADKLRKFAFQAGQTIRMDNEAMIARQKVAVEQQQKLLDGKCENMPKLDEAYGARCKQLSDDPQAILDQYLKR
;
A
#
# COMPACT_ATOMS: atom_id res chain seq x y z
N MET A 1 56.84 -32.60 20.34
CA MET A 1 56.34 -31.55 19.42
C MET A 1 54.83 -31.63 19.39
N THR A 2 54.15 -30.90 20.25
CA THR A 2 52.69 -30.98 20.44
C THR A 2 51.99 -29.95 19.55
N LEU A 3 51.13 -30.48 18.68
CA LEU A 3 50.31 -29.80 17.69
C LEU A 3 49.38 -28.79 18.38
N ARG A 4 49.61 -27.49 18.18
CA ARG A 4 48.69 -26.41 18.57
C ARG A 4 47.44 -26.50 17.70
N SER A 5 46.39 -27.12 18.23
CA SER A 5 45.02 -26.96 17.71
C SER A 5 44.57 -25.52 17.98
N MET A 6 44.72 -24.64 17.00
CA MET A 6 44.04 -23.35 17.00
C MET A 6 42.58 -23.58 16.65
N LEU A 7 41.71 -23.41 17.64
CA LEU A 7 40.27 -23.26 17.46
C LEU A 7 40.00 -22.10 16.50
N ALA A 8 39.59 -22.42 15.28
CA ALA A 8 38.87 -21.49 14.42
C ALA A 8 37.40 -21.47 14.86
N ALA A 9 37.12 -20.80 15.98
CA ALA A 9 35.76 -20.43 16.36
C ALA A 9 35.31 -19.26 15.46
N VAL A 10 34.97 -19.58 14.21
CA VAL A 10 34.35 -18.63 13.29
C VAL A 10 32.98 -18.27 13.86
N LEU A 11 32.85 -17.00 14.24
CA LEU A 11 31.62 -16.37 14.70
C LEU A 11 30.46 -16.68 13.74
N LEU A 12 29.56 -17.58 14.16
CA LEU A 12 28.19 -17.64 13.67
C LEU A 12 27.35 -16.54 14.37
N LEU A 13 27.75 -15.27 14.19
CA LEU A 13 26.88 -14.13 14.48
C LEU A 13 25.99 -13.93 13.26
N VAL A 14 24.91 -14.72 13.19
CA VAL A 14 23.84 -14.47 12.23
C VAL A 14 23.29 -13.07 12.53
N PRO A 15 23.30 -12.13 11.58
CA PRO A 15 23.00 -10.73 11.85
C PRO A 15 21.49 -10.55 12.03
N ALA A 16 21.02 -10.44 13.27
CA ALA A 16 19.64 -10.05 13.58
C ALA A 16 19.19 -8.76 12.85
N ALA A 17 20.14 -7.89 12.49
CA ALA A 17 19.90 -6.69 11.71
C ALA A 17 19.38 -6.96 10.28
N ALA A 18 19.78 -8.08 9.66
CA ALA A 18 19.33 -8.42 8.31
C ALA A 18 17.85 -8.83 8.29
N MET A 19 17.41 -9.60 9.30
CA MET A 19 16.00 -10.02 9.44
C MET A 19 15.07 -8.82 9.67
N ALA A 20 15.43 -7.91 10.59
CA ALA A 20 14.63 -6.72 10.87
C ALA A 20 14.49 -5.77 9.64
N GLN A 21 15.52 -5.72 8.78
CA GLN A 21 15.47 -4.92 7.55
C GLN A 21 14.51 -5.52 6.51
N GLU A 22 14.45 -6.85 6.40
CA GLU A 22 13.58 -7.56 5.47
C GLU A 22 12.10 -7.51 5.89
N GLU A 23 11.84 -7.60 7.21
CA GLU A 23 10.50 -7.39 7.79
C GLU A 23 9.98 -5.98 7.51
N LYS A 24 10.81 -4.96 7.74
CA LYS A 24 10.44 -3.57 7.42
C LYS A 24 10.15 -3.39 5.94
N LYS A 25 10.97 -3.97 5.05
CA LYS A 25 10.74 -3.89 3.60
C LYS A 25 9.41 -4.52 3.22
N THR A 26 9.09 -5.68 3.79
CA THR A 26 7.84 -6.40 3.55
C THR A 26 6.63 -5.60 4.04
N ALA A 27 6.69 -5.06 5.26
CA ALA A 27 5.65 -4.21 5.82
C ALA A 27 5.37 -2.99 4.92
N VAL A 28 6.43 -2.30 4.48
CA VAL A 28 6.29 -1.14 3.59
C VAL A 28 5.74 -1.55 2.22
N ASP A 29 6.13 -2.70 1.68
CA ASP A 29 5.59 -3.20 0.41
C ASP A 29 4.09 -3.48 0.48
N VAL A 30 3.63 -4.12 1.55
CA VAL A 30 2.20 -4.38 1.77
C VAL A 30 1.42 -3.06 1.89
N VAL A 31 1.93 -2.10 2.66
CA VAL A 31 1.30 -0.79 2.80
C VAL A 31 1.28 -0.05 1.47
N GLN A 32 2.36 -0.10 0.69
CA GLN A 32 2.40 0.47 -0.66
C GLN A 32 1.26 -0.11 -1.52
N ALA A 33 1.06 -1.43 -1.47
CA ALA A 33 0.00 -2.08 -2.23
C ALA A 33 -1.41 -1.64 -1.81
N GLU A 34 -1.68 -1.57 -0.50
CA GLU A 34 -2.96 -1.07 0.00
C GLU A 34 -3.21 0.38 -0.39
N LEU A 35 -2.19 1.24 -0.31
CA LEU A 35 -2.30 2.63 -0.73
C LEU A 35 -2.65 2.73 -2.22
N SER A 36 -2.02 1.92 -3.08
CA SER A 36 -2.36 1.84 -4.50
C SER A 36 -3.82 1.44 -4.74
N ILE A 37 -4.33 0.44 -4.00
CA ILE A 37 -5.74 0.01 -4.06
C ILE A 37 -6.67 1.17 -3.68
N CYS A 38 -6.34 1.89 -2.61
CA CYS A 38 -7.18 2.97 -2.11
C CYS A 38 -7.15 4.24 -2.96
N VAL A 39 -6.03 4.53 -3.62
CA VAL A 39 -5.97 5.59 -4.66
C VAL A 39 -6.98 5.30 -5.78
N VAL A 40 -7.06 4.05 -6.23
CA VAL A 40 -8.01 3.64 -7.28
C VAL A 40 -9.45 3.72 -6.79
N TYR A 41 -9.74 3.24 -5.57
CA TYR A 41 -11.08 3.32 -4.98
C TYR A 41 -11.59 4.76 -4.94
N TYR A 42 -10.79 5.70 -4.40
CA TYR A 42 -11.21 7.10 -4.36
C TYR A 42 -11.27 7.76 -5.75
N SER A 43 -10.53 7.25 -6.74
CA SER A 43 -10.67 7.68 -8.14
C SER A 43 -12.03 7.29 -8.72
N PHE A 44 -12.54 6.09 -8.41
CA PHE A 44 -13.90 5.67 -8.78
C PHE A 44 -14.98 6.42 -8.01
N VAL A 45 -14.82 6.61 -6.69
CA VAL A 45 -15.73 7.44 -5.87
C VAL A 45 -15.86 8.83 -6.51
N ARG A 46 -14.73 9.47 -6.84
CA ARG A 46 -14.71 10.78 -7.50
C ARG A 46 -15.44 10.76 -8.83
N GLY A 47 -15.16 9.77 -9.69
CA GLY A 47 -15.80 9.67 -11.00
C GLY A 47 -17.32 9.57 -10.88
N CYS A 48 -17.81 8.72 -9.99
CA CYS A 48 -19.23 8.54 -9.76
C CYS A 48 -19.90 9.74 -9.08
N ALA A 49 -19.20 10.43 -8.18
CA ALA A 49 -19.70 11.65 -7.58
C ALA A 49 -19.85 12.78 -8.61
N ILE A 50 -18.93 12.88 -9.58
CA ILE A 50 -19.04 13.84 -10.69
C ILE A 50 -20.25 13.53 -11.57
N GLU A 51 -20.47 12.26 -11.92
CA GLU A 51 -21.64 11.82 -12.70
C GLU A 51 -22.96 12.19 -12.02
N LYS A 52 -23.01 12.11 -10.69
CA LYS A 52 -24.17 12.46 -9.86
C LYS A 52 -24.25 13.93 -9.45
N ALA A 53 -23.34 14.78 -9.92
CA ALA A 53 -23.22 16.18 -9.51
C ALA A 53 -23.02 16.40 -7.99
N GLU A 54 -22.41 15.45 -7.29
CA GLU A 54 -22.09 15.50 -5.86
C GLU A 54 -20.71 16.16 -5.63
N VAL A 55 -20.64 17.48 -5.85
CA VAL A 55 -19.36 18.23 -5.87
C VAL A 55 -18.53 18.05 -4.59
N ASN A 56 -19.16 18.04 -3.42
CA ASN A 56 -18.46 17.88 -2.15
C ASN A 56 -17.83 16.48 -2.02
N VAL A 57 -18.54 15.44 -2.46
CA VAL A 57 -18.04 14.06 -2.42
C VAL A 57 -16.88 13.91 -3.40
N ALA A 58 -16.99 14.47 -4.60
CA ALA A 58 -15.92 14.46 -5.58
C ALA A 58 -14.65 15.17 -5.05
N SER A 59 -14.82 16.31 -4.37
CA SER A 59 -13.71 17.07 -3.77
C SER A 59 -13.01 16.28 -2.66
N VAL A 60 -13.77 15.70 -1.73
CA VAL A 60 -13.21 14.87 -0.64
C VAL A 60 -12.49 13.65 -1.21
N ALA A 61 -13.07 12.98 -2.20
CA ALA A 61 -12.46 11.84 -2.86
C ALA A 61 -11.14 12.22 -3.57
N THR A 62 -11.08 13.39 -4.22
CA THR A 62 -9.81 13.92 -4.77
C THR A 62 -8.76 14.12 -3.70
N ALA A 63 -9.10 14.78 -2.59
CA ALA A 63 -8.15 15.04 -1.50
C ALA A 63 -7.59 13.74 -0.91
N ASN A 64 -8.45 12.73 -0.71
CA ASN A 64 -8.03 11.42 -0.21
C ASN A 64 -7.14 10.68 -1.22
N ALA A 65 -7.52 10.66 -2.51
CA ALA A 65 -6.70 10.03 -3.54
C ALA A 65 -5.31 10.68 -3.64
N ASP A 66 -5.21 12.00 -3.55
CA ASP A 66 -3.94 12.73 -3.60
C ASP A 66 -3.07 12.47 -2.37
N LYS A 67 -3.67 12.47 -1.17
CA LYS A 67 -2.98 12.08 0.07
C LYS A 67 -2.41 10.67 -0.06
N LEU A 68 -3.24 9.69 -0.40
CA LEU A 68 -2.84 8.29 -0.53
C LEU A 68 -1.78 8.09 -1.62
N ARG A 69 -1.87 8.80 -2.76
CA ARG A 69 -0.88 8.73 -3.84
C ARG A 69 0.50 9.18 -3.36
N LYS A 70 0.56 10.28 -2.59
CA LYS A 70 1.82 10.78 -2.02
C LYS A 70 2.46 9.72 -1.11
N PHE A 71 1.68 9.12 -0.21
CA PHE A 71 2.18 8.06 0.68
C PHE A 71 2.58 6.80 -0.10
N ALA A 72 1.80 6.40 -1.11
CA ALA A 72 2.13 5.24 -1.95
C ALA A 72 3.49 5.41 -2.62
N PHE A 73 3.74 6.60 -3.16
CA PHE A 73 5.01 6.92 -3.82
C PHE A 73 6.19 6.94 -2.83
N GLN A 74 5.98 7.50 -1.63
CA GLN A 74 7.00 7.49 -0.57
C GLN A 74 7.32 6.08 -0.07
N ALA A 75 6.31 5.23 0.11
CA ALA A 75 6.48 3.83 0.47
C ALA A 75 7.25 3.06 -0.62
N GLY A 76 6.88 3.24 -1.88
CA GLY A 76 7.59 2.64 -3.03
C GLY A 76 9.06 3.04 -3.09
N GLN A 77 9.36 4.34 -2.93
CA GLN A 77 10.75 4.82 -2.88
C GLN A 77 11.55 4.21 -1.72
N THR A 78 10.92 4.04 -0.55
CA THR A 78 11.56 3.46 0.64
C THR A 78 12.06 2.04 0.37
N ILE A 79 11.34 1.27 -0.45
CA ILE A 79 11.72 -0.11 -0.83
C ILE A 79 12.42 -0.18 -2.20
N ARG A 80 12.77 0.96 -2.79
CA ARG A 80 13.39 1.10 -4.11
C ARG A 80 12.57 0.49 -5.26
N MET A 81 11.25 0.55 -5.15
CA MET A 81 10.34 0.21 -6.24
C MET A 81 10.44 1.29 -7.32
N ASP A 82 10.62 0.89 -8.57
CA ASP A 82 10.62 1.82 -9.69
C ASP A 82 9.19 2.34 -9.99
N ASN A 83 9.12 3.42 -10.77
CA ASN A 83 7.86 4.06 -11.10
C ASN A 83 6.94 3.17 -11.93
N GLU A 84 7.51 2.34 -12.82
CA GLU A 84 6.72 1.46 -13.69
C GLU A 84 6.04 0.36 -12.89
N ALA A 85 6.73 -0.20 -11.89
CA ALA A 85 6.20 -1.19 -10.97
C ALA A 85 5.09 -0.61 -10.08
N MET A 86 5.25 0.63 -9.59
CA MET A 86 4.19 1.32 -8.84
C MET A 86 2.94 1.56 -9.71
N ILE A 87 3.14 1.97 -10.97
CA ILE A 87 2.05 2.17 -11.94
C ILE A 87 1.39 0.83 -12.29
N ALA A 88 2.17 -0.22 -12.53
CA ALA A 88 1.65 -1.56 -12.81
C ALA A 88 0.77 -2.07 -11.67
N ARG A 89 1.17 -1.85 -10.42
CA ARG A 89 0.37 -2.21 -9.25
C ARG A 89 -0.97 -1.45 -9.22
N GLN A 90 -0.98 -0.16 -9.57
CA GLN A 90 -2.23 0.59 -9.71
C GLN A 90 -3.11 0.08 -10.86
N LYS A 91 -2.52 -0.30 -12.00
CA LYS A 91 -3.28 -0.88 -13.12
C LYS A 91 -4.00 -2.17 -12.71
N VAL A 92 -3.32 -3.05 -11.99
CA VAL A 92 -3.95 -4.27 -11.44
C VAL A 92 -5.12 -3.93 -10.51
N ALA A 93 -4.96 -2.92 -9.64
CA ALA A 93 -6.05 -2.47 -8.77
C ALA A 93 -7.23 -1.87 -9.57
N VAL A 94 -6.96 -1.13 -10.64
CA VAL A 94 -8.00 -0.64 -11.58
C VAL A 94 -8.77 -1.81 -12.17
N GLU A 95 -8.08 -2.80 -12.73
CA GLU A 95 -8.73 -3.97 -13.35
C GLU A 95 -9.59 -4.75 -12.35
N GLN A 96 -9.12 -4.93 -11.11
CA GLN A 96 -9.86 -5.63 -10.07
C GLN A 96 -11.11 -4.87 -9.64
N GLN A 97 -11.00 -3.56 -9.41
CA GLN A 97 -12.13 -2.74 -8.98
C GLN A 97 -13.12 -2.50 -10.12
N GLN A 98 -12.64 -2.36 -11.36
CA GLN A 98 -13.49 -2.22 -12.53
C GLN A 98 -14.44 -3.42 -12.70
N LYS A 99 -13.98 -4.64 -12.38
CA LYS A 99 -14.83 -5.85 -12.43
C LYS A 99 -15.99 -5.81 -11.43
N LEU A 100 -15.78 -5.20 -10.26
CA LEU A 100 -16.81 -5.04 -9.25
C LEU A 100 -17.78 -3.90 -9.59
N LEU A 101 -17.27 -2.84 -10.20
CA LEU A 101 -18.06 -1.71 -10.68
C LEU A 101 -18.87 -2.07 -11.94
N ASP A 102 -18.37 -2.99 -12.77
CA ASP A 102 -18.91 -3.31 -14.10
C ASP A 102 -19.09 -2.05 -14.98
N GLY A 103 -18.23 -1.04 -14.77
CA GLY A 103 -18.30 0.26 -15.45
C GLY A 103 -19.49 1.15 -15.10
N LYS A 104 -20.30 0.80 -14.08
CA LYS A 104 -21.50 1.56 -13.73
C LYS A 104 -21.48 2.05 -12.29
N CYS A 105 -21.76 3.34 -12.10
CA CYS A 105 -21.78 3.96 -10.78
C CYS A 105 -22.92 3.48 -9.87
N GLU A 106 -23.92 2.78 -10.41
CA GLU A 106 -24.94 2.05 -9.62
C GLU A 106 -24.33 0.90 -8.80
N ASN A 107 -23.19 0.35 -9.23
CA ASN A 107 -22.46 -0.72 -8.53
C ASN A 107 -21.44 -0.19 -7.51
N MET A 108 -21.34 1.13 -7.32
CA MET A 108 -20.42 1.72 -6.33
C MET A 108 -20.58 1.13 -4.91
N PRO A 109 -21.78 0.76 -4.42
CA PRO A 109 -21.91 0.06 -3.14
C PRO A 109 -21.11 -1.24 -3.02
N LYS A 110 -20.91 -1.99 -4.12
CA LYS A 110 -20.08 -3.21 -4.12
C LYS A 110 -18.60 -2.88 -3.90
N LEU A 111 -18.13 -1.78 -4.50
CA LEU A 111 -16.78 -1.27 -4.26
C LEU A 111 -16.63 -0.78 -2.81
N ASP A 112 -17.65 -0.10 -2.30
CA ASP A 112 -17.64 0.43 -0.94
C ASP A 112 -17.63 -0.68 0.12
N GLU A 113 -18.41 -1.73 -0.07
CA GLU A 113 -18.38 -2.93 0.78
C GLU A 113 -17.01 -3.60 0.78
N ALA A 114 -16.37 -3.70 -0.39
CA ALA A 114 -15.08 -4.38 -0.53
C ALA A 114 -13.89 -3.55 0.00
N TYR A 115 -13.90 -2.22 -0.17
CA TYR A 115 -12.73 -1.38 0.06
C TYR A 115 -12.97 -0.17 0.97
N GLY A 116 -14.20 0.31 1.10
CA GLY A 116 -14.53 1.61 1.70
C GLY A 116 -14.03 1.75 3.13
N ALA A 117 -14.31 0.77 3.99
CA ALA A 117 -13.86 0.79 5.38
C ALA A 117 -12.33 0.82 5.51
N ARG A 118 -11.62 -0.02 4.76
CA ARG A 118 -10.16 -0.08 4.81
C ARG A 118 -9.52 1.18 4.22
N CYS A 119 -10.04 1.67 3.11
CA CYS A 119 -9.52 2.89 2.48
C CYS A 119 -9.84 4.15 3.27
N LYS A 120 -10.92 4.16 4.03
CA LYS A 120 -11.15 5.18 5.05
C LYS A 120 -10.09 5.14 6.14
N GLN A 121 -9.83 3.98 6.75
CA GLN A 121 -8.80 3.85 7.79
C GLN A 121 -7.42 4.33 7.27
N LEU A 122 -7.06 3.90 6.06
CA LEU A 122 -5.79 4.23 5.43
C LEU A 122 -5.69 5.71 5.05
N SER A 123 -6.79 6.34 4.63
CA SER A 123 -6.81 7.77 4.30
C SER A 123 -6.87 8.66 5.52
N ASP A 124 -7.44 8.20 6.64
CA ASP A 124 -7.43 8.92 7.91
C ASP A 124 -5.99 8.97 8.48
N ASP A 125 -5.34 7.80 8.63
CA ASP A 125 -3.97 7.70 9.18
C ASP A 125 -3.10 6.62 8.49
N PRO A 126 -2.42 6.96 7.39
CA PRO A 126 -1.52 6.04 6.69
C PRO A 126 -0.35 5.54 7.55
N GLN A 127 0.14 6.37 8.49
CA GLN A 127 1.30 6.03 9.31
C GLN A 127 0.93 5.00 10.38
N ALA A 128 -0.24 5.16 11.02
CA ALA A 128 -0.72 4.18 11.98
C ALA A 128 -0.88 2.78 11.36
N ILE A 129 -1.26 2.69 10.07
CA ILE A 129 -1.32 1.40 9.38
C ILE A 129 0.07 0.81 9.14
N LEU A 130 1.05 1.62 8.75
CA LEU A 130 2.44 1.14 8.64
C LEU A 130 2.96 0.62 9.99
N ASP A 131 2.68 1.34 11.07
CA ASP A 131 3.09 0.95 12.42
C ASP A 131 2.43 -0.37 12.87
N GLN A 132 1.23 -0.70 12.38
CA GLN A 132 0.59 -2.01 12.64
C GLN A 132 1.34 -3.14 11.96
N TYR A 133 1.82 -2.94 10.72
CA TYR A 133 2.60 -3.95 10.00
C TYR A 133 4.01 -4.14 10.55
N LEU A 134 4.60 -3.09 11.13
CA LEU A 134 5.92 -3.15 11.76
C LEU A 134 5.91 -3.79 13.16
N LYS A 135 4.73 -3.97 13.77
CA LYS A 135 4.56 -4.57 15.10
C LYS A 135 4.18 -6.06 15.05
N ARG A 136 3.94 -6.61 13.86
CA ARG A 136 3.65 -8.02 13.63
C ARG A 136 4.94 -8.78 13.40
#